data_AF-A0A075LF15-F1
#
_entry.id   AF-A0A075LF15-F1
#
_cell.length_a   1.000
_cell.length_b   1.000
_cell.length_c   1.000
_cell.angle_alpha   90.00
_cell.angle_beta   90.00
_cell.angle_gamma   90.00
#
_symmetry.space_group_name_H-M   'P 1'
#
loop_
_entity.id
_entity.type
_entity.pdbx_description
1 polymer ?
#
loop_
_entity_poly.entity_id
_entity_poly.type
_entity_poly.pdbx_seq_one_letter_code
_entity_poly.pdbx_strand_id
1 'polypeptide(L)'
;MRENPNHTQLIYELDRTKTDAWEELRSVEEEMTDEDRNVVWTNGGNTHSLKYPVYSERINKATNLLYTVGAITPIYNWRSNGLPNHSPSKELSVADAIRTATYIVRSERFGDGAIARAAEIGLLDSILHSLIKWYDE
;
A
#
# COMPACT_ATOMS: atom_id res chain seq x y z
N MET A 1 -11.00 -16.04 17.44
CA MET A 1 -10.58 -15.40 16.18
C MET A 1 -11.34 -14.09 16.06
N ARG A 2 -10.69 -12.97 15.71
CA ARG A 2 -11.43 -11.79 15.25
C ARG A 2 -11.93 -12.12 13.84
N GLU A 3 -13.22 -11.95 13.59
CA GLU A 3 -13.82 -12.10 12.26
C GLU A 3 -13.19 -11.09 11.28
N ASN A 4 -13.13 -11.44 9.99
CA ASN A 4 -12.63 -10.53 8.96
C ASN A 4 -13.57 -9.30 8.87
N PRO A 5 -13.07 -8.07 9.05
CA PRO A 5 -13.93 -6.89 8.99
C PRO A 5 -14.63 -6.77 7.63
N ASN A 6 -15.89 -6.37 7.69
CA ASN A 6 -16.69 -6.12 6.48
C ASN A 6 -16.25 -4.82 5.79
N HIS A 7 -16.79 -4.55 4.59
CA HIS A 7 -16.36 -3.41 3.77
C HIS A 7 -16.62 -2.07 4.45
N THR A 8 -17.78 -1.92 5.07
CA THR A 8 -18.16 -0.68 5.78
C THR A 8 -17.24 -0.41 6.95
N GLN A 9 -16.89 -1.43 7.74
CA GLN A 9 -15.96 -1.29 8.86
C GLN A 9 -14.58 -0.81 8.42
N LEU A 10 -14.08 -1.34 7.29
CA LEU A 10 -12.79 -0.92 6.74
C LEU A 10 -12.83 0.53 6.25
N ILE A 11 -13.85 0.90 5.49
CA ILE A 11 -13.99 2.25 4.94
C ILE A 11 -14.13 3.29 6.07
N TYR A 12 -14.75 2.93 7.19
CA TYR A 12 -14.87 3.81 8.36
C TYR A 12 -13.52 4.16 9.02
N GLU A 13 -12.46 3.39 8.75
CA GLU A 13 -11.11 3.70 9.25
C GLU A 13 -10.43 4.81 8.44
N LEU A 14 -10.93 5.12 7.24
CA LEU A 14 -10.36 6.18 6.41
C LEU A 14 -10.71 7.56 6.99
N ASP A 15 -9.69 8.36 7.22
CA ASP A 15 -9.85 9.69 7.80
C ASP A 15 -10.00 10.74 6.70
N ARG A 16 -11.25 11.05 6.31
CA ARG A 16 -11.56 12.11 5.33
C ARG A 16 -11.15 13.50 5.79
N THR A 17 -10.88 13.70 7.08
CA THR A 17 -10.50 15.03 7.61
C THR A 17 -9.03 15.37 7.36
N LYS A 18 -8.21 14.39 6.94
CA LYS A 18 -6.79 14.58 6.57
C LYS A 18 -6.65 15.10 5.14
N THR A 19 -7.31 16.21 4.82
CA THR A 19 -7.38 16.78 3.46
C THR A 19 -5.99 16.94 2.84
N ASP A 20 -5.02 17.50 3.57
CA ASP A 20 -3.66 17.71 3.08
C ASP A 20 -2.97 16.38 2.72
N ALA A 21 -3.20 15.33 3.50
CA ALA A 21 -2.64 14.01 3.22
C ALA A 21 -3.27 13.36 1.98
N TRP A 22 -4.56 13.58 1.76
CA TRP A 22 -5.25 13.11 0.55
C TRP A 22 -4.79 13.86 -0.71
N GLU A 23 -4.59 15.18 -0.62
CA GLU A 23 -4.03 15.98 -1.70
C GLU A 23 -2.60 15.53 -2.03
N GLU A 24 -1.76 15.35 -1.01
CA GLU A 24 -0.41 14.83 -1.21
C GLU A 24 -0.38 13.41 -1.78
N LEU A 25 -1.34 12.55 -1.40
CA LEU A 25 -1.45 11.20 -1.94
C LEU A 25 -1.78 11.24 -3.43
N ARG A 26 -2.66 12.17 -3.85
CA ARG A 26 -2.97 12.42 -5.27
C ARG A 26 -1.75 12.89 -6.05
N SER A 27 -1.03 13.88 -5.55
CA SER A 27 0.20 14.34 -6.20
C SER A 27 1.23 13.22 -6.32
N VAL A 28 1.32 12.34 -5.33
CA VAL A 28 2.20 11.16 -5.41
C VAL A 28 1.75 10.19 -6.52
N GLU A 29 0.45 9.91 -6.66
CA GLU A 29 -0.07 9.05 -7.75
C GLU A 29 0.22 9.68 -9.12
N GLU A 30 -0.08 10.97 -9.31
CA GLU A 30 0.07 11.69 -10.57
C GLU A 30 1.52 11.81 -11.03
N GLU A 31 2.46 11.98 -10.09
CA GLU A 31 3.87 12.19 -10.38
C GLU A 31 4.73 10.91 -10.33
N MET A 32 4.16 9.75 -9.97
CA MET A 32 4.89 8.48 -9.86
C MET A 32 5.40 8.03 -11.24
N THR A 33 6.71 7.92 -11.40
CA THR A 33 7.33 7.49 -12.68
C THR A 33 7.67 6.00 -12.69
N ASP A 34 8.02 5.48 -13.86
CA ASP A 34 8.49 4.10 -13.99
C ASP A 34 9.82 3.88 -13.27
N GLU A 35 10.68 4.89 -13.18
CA GLU A 35 11.90 4.85 -12.38
C GLU A 35 11.61 4.74 -10.89
N ASP A 36 10.58 5.44 -10.38
CA ASP A 36 10.15 5.31 -8.99
C ASP A 36 9.68 3.88 -8.68
N ARG A 37 8.96 3.25 -9.62
CA ARG A 37 8.45 1.87 -9.51
C ARG A 37 9.55 0.82 -9.65
N ASN A 38 10.67 1.16 -10.29
CA ASN A 38 11.80 0.26 -10.51
C ASN A 38 12.66 0.10 -9.24
N VAL A 39 12.17 -0.70 -8.28
CA VAL A 39 12.83 -0.90 -6.99
C VAL A 39 14.17 -1.62 -7.14
N VAL A 40 15.25 -0.94 -6.73
CA VAL A 40 16.60 -1.48 -6.76
C VAL A 40 16.84 -2.33 -5.51
N TRP A 41 17.42 -3.52 -5.68
CA TRP A 41 17.83 -4.39 -4.59
C TRP A 41 19.34 -4.31 -4.36
N THR A 42 19.75 -4.02 -3.13
CA THR A 42 21.16 -3.86 -2.74
C THR A 42 21.50 -4.67 -1.51
N ASN A 43 22.78 -4.96 -1.30
CA ASN A 43 23.32 -5.57 -0.09
C ASN A 43 24.22 -4.60 0.70
N GLY A 44 24.11 -3.29 0.41
CA GLY A 44 24.95 -2.26 1.02
C GLY A 44 26.43 -2.38 0.66
N GLY A 45 26.76 -3.04 -0.45
CA GLY A 45 28.13 -3.32 -0.87
C GLY A 45 28.77 -4.54 -0.20
N ASN A 46 28.06 -5.26 0.68
CA ASN A 46 28.55 -6.48 1.30
C ASN A 46 28.00 -7.73 0.59
N THR A 47 28.83 -8.42 -0.17
CA THR A 47 28.47 -9.63 -0.94
C THR A 47 27.99 -10.81 -0.10
N HIS A 48 28.25 -10.82 1.21
CA HIS A 48 27.80 -11.86 2.13
C HIS A 48 26.47 -11.53 2.81
N SER A 49 25.95 -10.30 2.65
CA SER A 49 24.66 -9.89 3.20
C SER A 49 23.51 -10.23 2.26
N LEU A 50 22.33 -10.49 2.84
CA LEU A 50 21.09 -10.58 2.07
C LEU A 50 20.79 -9.23 1.41
N LYS A 51 20.17 -9.28 0.23
CA LYS A 51 19.72 -8.08 -0.47
C LYS A 51 18.42 -7.57 0.15
N TYR A 52 18.28 -6.25 0.21
CA TYR A 52 17.08 -5.54 0.61
C TYR A 52 16.70 -4.49 -0.45
N PRO A 53 15.41 -4.17 -0.59
CA PRO A 53 14.93 -3.17 -1.53
C PRO A 53 15.26 -1.76 -1.05
N VAL A 54 15.59 -0.89 -2.00
CA VAL A 54 15.72 0.56 -1.80
C VAL A 54 14.57 1.22 -2.53
N TYR A 55 13.65 1.79 -1.76
CA TYR A 55 12.48 2.47 -2.28
C TYR A 55 12.79 3.91 -2.64
N SER A 56 12.18 4.39 -3.72
CA SER A 56 12.22 5.81 -4.07
C SER A 56 11.54 6.66 -3.01
N GLU A 57 11.82 7.96 -3.01
CA GLU A 57 11.16 8.90 -2.10
C GLU A 57 9.63 8.86 -2.24
N ARG A 58 9.11 8.69 -3.47
CA ARG A 58 7.67 8.62 -3.72
C ARG A 58 7.03 7.36 -3.15
N ILE A 59 7.66 6.19 -3.28
CA ILE A 59 7.14 4.96 -2.65
C ILE A 59 7.13 5.10 -1.12
N ASN A 60 8.21 5.64 -0.53
CA ASN A 60 8.25 5.91 0.91
C ASN A 60 7.17 6.91 1.33
N LYS A 61 6.95 7.96 0.54
CA LYS A 61 5.91 8.96 0.80
C LYS A 61 4.51 8.37 0.70
N ALA A 62 4.21 7.60 -0.35
CA ALA A 62 2.94 6.89 -0.50
C ALA A 62 2.62 6.01 0.71
N THR A 63 3.59 5.18 1.12
CA THR A 63 3.39 4.24 2.25
C THR A 63 3.18 4.96 3.58
N ASN A 64 3.85 6.09 3.81
CA ASN A 64 3.61 6.94 4.98
C ASN A 64 2.23 7.58 4.94
N LEU A 65 1.81 8.12 3.80
CA LEU A 65 0.48 8.73 3.65
C LEU A 65 -0.64 7.70 3.81
N LEU A 66 -0.46 6.46 3.36
CA LEU A 66 -1.41 5.36 3.61
C LEU A 66 -1.63 5.09 5.11
N TYR A 67 -0.62 5.30 5.97
CA TYR A 67 -0.83 5.30 7.43
C TYR A 67 -1.63 6.52 7.86
N THR A 68 -1.26 7.71 7.38
CA THR A 68 -1.87 8.99 7.77
C THR A 68 -3.36 9.03 7.47
N VAL A 69 -3.79 8.52 6.32
CA VAL A 69 -5.21 8.52 5.91
C VAL A 69 -6.01 7.34 6.47
N GLY A 70 -5.40 6.47 7.28
CA GLY A 70 -6.07 5.33 7.92
C GLY A 70 -6.21 4.07 7.05
N ALA A 71 -5.64 4.04 5.84
CA ALA A 71 -5.71 2.87 4.95
C ALA A 71 -4.93 1.66 5.48
N ILE A 72 -3.94 1.88 6.34
CA ILE A 72 -3.23 0.81 7.06
C ILE A 72 -3.82 0.68 8.46
N THR A 73 -4.73 -0.28 8.64
CA THR A 73 -5.54 -0.40 9.86
C THR A 73 -5.24 -1.65 10.68
N PRO A 74 -5.31 -1.59 12.02
CA PRO A 74 -5.19 -2.77 12.88
C PRO A 74 -6.43 -3.69 12.86
N ILE A 75 -7.60 -3.24 12.38
CA ILE A 75 -8.82 -4.04 12.42
C ILE A 75 -8.78 -5.22 11.45
N TYR A 76 -8.01 -5.10 10.36
CA TYR A 76 -7.71 -6.21 9.46
C TYR A 76 -6.55 -7.05 10.00
N ASN A 77 -6.85 -8.28 10.43
CA ASN A 77 -5.84 -9.24 10.85
C ASN A 77 -5.14 -9.88 9.62
N TRP A 78 -4.22 -9.11 9.02
CA TRP A 78 -3.49 -9.50 7.81
C TRP A 78 -2.71 -10.81 7.94
N ARG A 79 -2.25 -11.18 9.14
CA ARG A 79 -1.51 -12.44 9.38
C ARG A 79 -2.40 -13.66 9.23
N SER A 80 -3.66 -13.55 9.62
CA SER A 80 -4.61 -14.67 9.55
C SER A 80 -5.35 -14.71 8.21
N ASN A 81 -5.61 -13.54 7.60
CA ASN A 81 -6.40 -13.44 6.37
C ASN A 81 -5.55 -13.46 5.09
N GLY A 82 -4.28 -13.09 5.16
CA GLY A 82 -3.38 -13.04 4.00
C GLY A 82 -3.62 -11.86 3.06
N LEU A 83 -2.99 -11.91 1.88
CA LEU A 83 -3.25 -10.99 0.79
C LEU A 83 -4.63 -11.34 0.17
N PRO A 84 -5.55 -10.38 0.00
CA PRO A 84 -6.82 -10.64 -0.66
C PRO A 84 -6.63 -11.15 -2.08
N ASN A 85 -7.42 -12.17 -2.45
CA ASN A 85 -7.51 -12.60 -3.85
C ASN A 85 -8.20 -11.52 -4.67
N HIS A 86 -7.44 -10.83 -5.51
CA HIS A 86 -7.98 -9.88 -6.49
C HIS A 86 -7.66 -10.36 -7.90
N SER A 87 -8.57 -10.06 -8.85
CA SER A 87 -8.33 -10.33 -10.26
C SER A 87 -7.45 -9.20 -10.82
N PRO A 88 -6.35 -9.49 -11.54
CA PRO A 88 -5.49 -8.47 -12.14
C PRO A 88 -6.23 -7.53 -13.11
N SER A 89 -7.38 -7.96 -13.63
CA SER A 89 -8.22 -7.23 -14.59
C SER A 89 -9.31 -6.36 -13.96
N LYS A 90 -9.46 -6.36 -12.63
CA LYS A 90 -10.51 -5.58 -11.95
C LYS A 90 -9.87 -4.55 -11.04
N GLU A 91 -10.37 -3.32 -11.15
CA GLU A 91 -10.12 -2.24 -10.19
C GLU A 91 -10.46 -2.74 -8.78
N LEU A 92 -9.63 -2.38 -7.79
CA LEU A 92 -9.85 -2.78 -6.41
C LEU A 92 -11.08 -2.07 -5.85
N SER A 93 -11.89 -2.79 -5.07
CA SER A 93 -12.83 -2.10 -4.19
C SER A 93 -12.04 -1.33 -3.12
N VAL A 94 -12.61 -0.24 -2.59
CA VAL A 94 -11.96 0.55 -1.51
C VAL A 94 -11.59 -0.33 -0.32
N ALA A 95 -12.47 -1.26 0.07
CA ALA A 95 -12.20 -2.20 1.15
C ALA A 95 -11.05 -3.15 0.82
N ASP A 96 -10.94 -3.62 -0.43
CA ASP A 96 -9.83 -4.47 -0.85
C ASP A 96 -8.53 -3.69 -0.98
N ALA A 97 -8.58 -2.42 -1.38
CA ALA A 97 -7.42 -1.53 -1.35
C ALA A 97 -6.89 -1.37 0.09
N ILE A 98 -7.76 -1.16 1.09
CA ILE A 98 -7.38 -1.09 2.51
C ILE A 98 -6.75 -2.41 3.00
N ARG A 99 -7.39 -3.55 2.71
CA ARG A 99 -6.85 -4.87 3.09
C ARG A 99 -5.49 -5.13 2.44
N THR A 100 -5.35 -4.79 1.17
CA THR A 100 -4.14 -5.01 0.38
C THR A 100 -3.02 -4.09 0.85
N ALA A 101 -3.29 -2.80 1.05
CA ALA A 101 -2.36 -1.84 1.65
C ALA A 101 -1.89 -2.30 3.03
N THR A 102 -2.83 -2.69 3.89
CA THR A 102 -2.53 -3.20 5.24
C THR A 102 -1.64 -4.44 5.18
N TYR A 103 -1.94 -5.40 4.30
CA TYR A 103 -1.14 -6.60 4.15
C TYR A 103 0.28 -6.26 3.66
N ILE A 104 0.40 -5.56 2.54
CA ILE A 104 1.69 -5.26 1.90
C ILE A 104 2.60 -4.51 2.87
N VAL A 105 2.15 -3.37 3.40
CA VAL A 105 3.00 -2.49 4.21
C VAL A 105 3.34 -3.11 5.57
N ARG A 106 2.42 -3.87 6.18
CA ARG A 106 2.73 -4.53 7.47
C ARG A 106 3.57 -5.79 7.30
N SER A 107 3.42 -6.51 6.18
CA SER A 107 4.22 -7.71 5.89
C SER A 107 5.69 -7.38 5.61
N GLU A 108 5.97 -6.19 5.06
CA GLU A 108 7.33 -5.68 4.82
C GLU A 108 8.19 -5.68 6.10
N ARG A 109 7.58 -5.51 7.28
CA ARG A 109 8.32 -5.53 8.56
C ARG A 109 8.86 -6.91 8.95
N PHE A 110 8.39 -7.97 8.28
CA PHE A 110 8.72 -9.37 8.58
C PHE A 110 9.46 -10.06 7.45
N GLY A 111 9.71 -9.35 6.36
CA GLY A 111 10.47 -9.82 5.21
C GLY A 111 10.54 -8.73 4.17
N ASP A 112 11.65 -8.71 3.44
CA ASP A 112 11.89 -7.69 2.43
C ASP A 112 11.16 -8.03 1.13
N GLY A 113 10.57 -7.01 0.49
CA GLY A 113 10.13 -7.04 -0.89
C GLY A 113 8.63 -7.12 -1.16
N ALA A 114 7.76 -7.05 -0.15
CA ALA A 114 6.32 -7.04 -0.38
C ALA A 114 5.87 -5.76 -1.13
N ILE A 115 6.38 -4.59 -0.71
CA ILE A 115 6.16 -3.31 -1.38
C ILE A 115 6.85 -3.31 -2.75
N ALA A 116 8.04 -3.91 -2.86
CA ALA A 116 8.77 -4.00 -4.13
C ALA A 116 7.98 -4.80 -5.18
N ARG A 117 7.46 -5.97 -4.77
CA ARG A 117 6.56 -6.78 -5.59
C ARG A 117 5.30 -6.02 -5.99
N ALA A 118 4.71 -5.27 -5.06
CA ALA A 118 3.49 -4.51 -5.31
C ALA A 118 3.73 -3.38 -6.32
N ALA A 119 4.87 -2.70 -6.26
CA ALA A 119 5.27 -1.70 -7.25
C ALA A 119 5.52 -2.35 -8.63
N GLU A 120 6.25 -3.46 -8.68
CA GLU A 120 6.57 -4.19 -9.92
C GLU A 120 5.32 -4.61 -10.72
N ILE A 121 4.27 -5.05 -10.04
CA ILE A 121 3.04 -5.54 -10.69
C ILE A 121 1.93 -4.49 -10.80
N GLY A 122 2.20 -3.22 -10.46
CA GLY A 122 1.21 -2.13 -10.49
C GLY A 122 0.11 -2.20 -9.42
N LEU A 123 0.29 -3.06 -8.40
CA LEU A 123 -0.67 -3.21 -7.30
C LEU A 123 -0.64 -2.01 -6.36
N LEU A 124 0.53 -1.39 -6.15
CA LEU A 124 0.61 -0.15 -5.37
C LEU A 124 -0.19 0.97 -6.05
N ASP A 125 -0.05 1.15 -7.37
CA ASP A 125 -0.82 2.14 -8.12
C ASP A 125 -2.32 1.86 -8.03
N SER A 126 -2.73 0.59 -8.15
CA SER A 126 -4.14 0.19 -8.00
C SER A 126 -4.72 0.52 -6.63
N ILE A 127 -3.91 0.38 -5.55
CA ILE A 127 -4.32 0.78 -4.21
C ILE A 127 -4.53 2.30 -4.14
N LEU A 128 -3.55 3.07 -4.61
CA LEU A 128 -3.60 4.54 -4.57
C LEU A 128 -4.82 5.06 -5.33
N HIS A 129 -4.99 4.59 -6.56
CA HIS A 129 -6.09 4.97 -7.43
C HIS A 129 -7.46 4.74 -6.78
N SER A 130 -7.71 3.53 -6.27
CA SER A 130 -8.99 3.18 -5.66
C SER A 130 -9.30 4.01 -4.40
N LEU A 131 -8.28 4.36 -3.61
CA LEU A 131 -8.45 5.17 -2.40
C LEU A 131 -8.69 6.64 -2.74
N ILE A 132 -7.93 7.19 -3.69
CA ILE A 132 -8.05 8.59 -4.12
C ILE A 132 -9.41 8.82 -4.78
N LYS A 133 -9.82 7.93 -5.69
CA LYS A 133 -11.14 7.98 -6.32
C LYS A 133 -12.27 7.98 -5.30
N TRP A 134 -12.19 7.13 -4.26
CA TRP A 134 -13.18 7.13 -3.18
C TRP A 134 -13.22 8.44 -2.39
N TYR A 135 -12.07 9.07 -2.18
CA TYR A 135 -12.00 10.34 -1.46
C TYR A 135 -12.65 11.49 -2.25
N ASP A 136 -12.52 11.45 -3.58
CA ASP A 136 -13.07 12.43 -4.52
C ASP A 136 -14.57 12.31 -4.77
N GLU A 137 -15.18 11.17 -4.38
CA GLU A 137 -16.63 10.92 -4.42
C GLU A 137 -17.38 11.40 -3.15
#